data_AF-A0A975AD38-F1
#
_entry.id   AF-A0A975AD38-F1
#
_cell.length_a   1.000
_cell.length_b   1.000
_cell.length_c   1.000
_cell.angle_alpha   90.00
_cell.angle_beta   90.00
_cell.angle_gamma   90.00
#
_symmetry.space_group_name_H-M   'P 1'
#
loop_
_entity.id
_entity.type
_entity.pdbx_description
1 polymer ?
#
loop_
_entity_poly.entity_id
_entity_poly.type
_entity_poly.pdbx_seq_one_letter_code
_entity_poly.pdbx_strand_id
1 'polypeptide(L)'
;MTRLTRALLALTCLGALAACGDDVNTSTDPVEVEVGEAFEWNGFTVDDGWEINGIDRAVNMEEVTTPEVKGTITNTLEEERTAIFEMVFSADGEPVATLSCSAASMVTDQSQQFLCPGLGAVMPEEYDAVVVQELVR
;
A
#
# COMPACT_ATOMS: atom_id res chain seq x y z
N MET A 1 45.93 -38.30 -32.83
CA MET A 1 45.07 -39.40 -32.37
C MET A 1 43.91 -38.81 -31.58
N THR A 2 42.70 -39.21 -31.98
CA THR A 2 41.42 -39.16 -31.24
C THR A 2 40.73 -37.81 -31.03
N ARG A 3 39.67 -37.63 -31.82
CA ARG A 3 38.57 -36.65 -31.71
C ARG A 3 37.67 -36.97 -30.52
N LEU A 4 37.01 -35.97 -29.94
CA LEU A 4 35.68 -36.14 -29.34
C LEU A 4 34.85 -34.86 -29.45
N THR A 5 33.84 -34.96 -30.30
CA THR A 5 32.75 -34.04 -30.60
C THR A 5 31.67 -34.15 -29.52
N ARG A 6 31.09 -33.04 -29.07
CA ARG A 6 29.76 -32.95 -28.41
C ARG A 6 29.26 -31.51 -28.60
N ALA A 7 28.51 -31.24 -29.67
CA ALA A 7 27.05 -31.39 -29.83
C ALA A 7 26.26 -30.23 -29.18
N LEU A 8 25.71 -29.39 -30.07
CA LEU A 8 24.73 -28.33 -29.87
C LEU A 8 23.49 -28.80 -29.11
N LEU A 9 22.96 -27.93 -28.25
CA LEU A 9 21.53 -27.88 -27.91
C LEU A 9 21.09 -26.42 -28.05
N ALA A 10 20.45 -26.12 -29.18
CA ALA A 10 19.71 -24.88 -29.39
C ALA A 10 18.36 -25.03 -28.69
N LEU A 11 18.10 -24.20 -27.67
CA LEU A 11 16.82 -24.12 -27.00
C LEU A 11 16.05 -22.93 -27.57
N THR A 12 15.37 -23.15 -28.70
CA THR A 12 14.38 -22.20 -29.24
C THR A 12 13.03 -22.47 -28.57
N CYS A 13 12.72 -21.73 -27.51
CA CYS A 13 11.36 -21.62 -27.02
C CYS A 13 10.66 -20.48 -27.76
N LEU A 14 10.00 -20.82 -28.87
CA LEU A 14 8.81 -20.08 -29.29
C LEU A 14 7.71 -20.39 -28.27
N GLY A 15 7.35 -19.40 -27.46
CA GLY A 15 6.12 -19.33 -26.69
C GLY A 15 5.69 -17.87 -26.69
N ALA A 16 4.75 -17.52 -27.57
CA ALA A 16 3.34 -17.37 -27.22
C ALA A 16 3.06 -15.99 -26.59
N LEU A 17 2.58 -15.08 -27.45
CA LEU A 17 1.54 -14.10 -27.16
C LEU A 17 1.59 -13.47 -25.76
N ALA A 18 2.34 -12.37 -25.63
CA ALA A 18 2.02 -11.35 -24.65
C ALA A 18 0.65 -10.77 -25.02
N ALA A 19 -0.41 -11.39 -24.51
CA ALA A 19 -1.68 -10.72 -24.31
C ALA A 19 -1.39 -9.60 -23.31
N CYS A 20 -1.46 -8.35 -23.77
CA CYS A 20 -1.49 -7.18 -22.91
C CYS A 20 -2.81 -7.22 -22.13
N GLY A 21 -2.85 -7.97 -21.04
CA GLY A 21 -3.73 -7.63 -19.94
C GLY A 21 -2.99 -6.58 -19.13
N ASP A 22 -3.56 -5.38 -19.00
CA ASP A 22 -3.20 -4.50 -17.90
C ASP A 22 -3.52 -5.28 -16.62
N ASP A 23 -2.52 -5.97 -16.07
CA ASP A 23 -2.66 -6.79 -14.87
C ASP A 23 -2.90 -5.83 -13.68
N VAL A 24 -4.17 -5.56 -13.38
CA VAL A 24 -4.56 -4.79 -12.20
C VAL A 24 -4.07 -5.53 -10.96
N ASN A 25 -3.27 -4.85 -10.13
CA ASN A 25 -2.76 -5.44 -8.90
C ASN A 25 -3.93 -5.73 -7.95
N THR A 26 -4.23 -7.01 -7.73
CA THR A 26 -5.26 -7.47 -6.78
C THR A 26 -4.65 -8.13 -5.55
N SER A 27 -3.33 -8.02 -5.36
CA SER A 27 -2.67 -8.60 -4.20
C SER A 27 -3.04 -7.85 -2.93
N THR A 28 -3.19 -8.61 -1.85
CA THR A 28 -3.34 -8.09 -0.49
C THR A 28 -2.05 -8.22 0.33
N ASP A 29 -0.96 -8.68 -0.29
CA ASP A 29 0.34 -8.78 0.36
C ASP A 29 0.77 -7.39 0.90
N PRO A 30 1.49 -7.34 2.04
CA PRO A 30 2.01 -6.09 2.55
C PRO A 30 2.96 -5.42 1.56
N VAL A 31 2.81 -4.11 1.38
CA VAL A 31 3.68 -3.29 0.52
C VAL A 31 4.29 -2.15 1.32
N GLU A 32 5.60 -1.96 1.19
CA GLU A 32 6.29 -0.80 1.75
C GLU A 32 6.10 0.40 0.82
N VAL A 33 5.76 1.56 1.39
CA VAL A 33 5.45 2.80 0.67
C VAL A 33 6.21 3.98 1.27
N GLU A 34 6.58 4.93 0.42
CA GLU A 34 7.17 6.20 0.84
C GLU A 34 6.08 7.25 1.07
N VAL A 35 6.28 8.08 2.10
CA VAL A 35 5.30 9.11 2.47
C VAL A 35 5.14 10.14 1.36
N GLY A 36 3.91 10.31 0.90
CA GLY A 36 3.56 11.22 -0.17
C GLY A 36 3.80 10.66 -1.57
N GLU A 37 4.34 9.45 -1.72
CA GLU A 37 4.46 8.80 -3.03
C GLU A 37 3.20 8.00 -3.36
N ALA A 38 2.87 7.94 -4.66
CA ALA A 38 1.77 7.12 -5.16
C ALA A 38 2.07 5.63 -5.01
N PHE A 39 1.04 4.82 -4.76
CA PHE A 39 1.18 3.37 -4.67
C PHE A 39 -0.10 2.64 -5.09
N GLU A 40 0.02 1.34 -5.33
CA GLU A 40 -1.11 0.46 -5.65
C GLU A 40 -1.21 -0.68 -4.64
N TRP A 41 -2.43 -1.01 -4.22
CA TRP A 41 -2.70 -2.13 -3.33
C TRP A 41 -4.13 -2.63 -3.49
N ASN A 42 -4.31 -3.94 -3.68
CA ASN A 42 -5.62 -4.62 -3.69
C ASN A 42 -6.69 -3.95 -4.58
N GLY A 43 -6.32 -3.63 -5.82
CA GLY A 43 -7.22 -3.03 -6.81
C GLY A 43 -7.54 -1.56 -6.53
N PHE A 44 -6.72 -0.91 -5.71
CA PHE A 44 -6.79 0.52 -5.46
C PHE A 44 -5.47 1.20 -5.84
N THR A 45 -5.58 2.39 -6.40
CA THR A 45 -4.45 3.31 -6.62
C THR A 45 -4.58 4.48 -5.66
N VAL A 46 -3.52 4.79 -4.93
CA VAL A 46 -3.41 5.97 -4.09
C VAL A 46 -2.54 7.01 -4.79
N ASP A 47 -3.05 8.22 -4.89
CA ASP A 47 -2.38 9.34 -5.55
C ASP A 47 -1.19 9.84 -4.72
N ASP A 48 -0.25 10.52 -5.37
CA ASP A 48 0.82 11.25 -4.70
C ASP A 48 0.29 12.43 -3.87
N GLY A 49 1.10 12.88 -2.92
CA GLY A 49 0.78 14.02 -2.06
C GLY A 49 -0.14 13.72 -0.88
N TRP A 50 -0.31 12.45 -0.50
CA TRP A 50 -0.89 12.11 0.80
C TRP A 50 0.05 12.51 1.95
N GLU A 51 -0.53 12.89 3.08
CA GLU A 51 0.22 13.51 4.19
C GLU A 51 -0.12 12.87 5.52
N ILE A 52 0.86 12.85 6.41
CA ILE A 52 0.69 12.54 7.83
C ILE A 52 0.63 13.87 8.59
N ASN A 53 -0.48 14.12 9.25
CA ASN A 53 -0.74 15.34 10.00
C ASN A 53 -0.81 15.04 11.50
N GLY A 54 -0.24 15.93 12.32
CA GLY A 54 -0.43 15.88 13.77
C GLY A 54 -1.74 16.57 14.16
N ILE A 55 -2.54 15.91 15.00
CA ILE A 55 -3.74 16.50 15.61
C ILE A 55 -3.56 16.49 17.11
N ASP A 56 -3.52 17.68 17.71
CA ASP A 56 -3.47 17.84 19.15
C ASP A 56 -4.83 17.53 19.76
N ARG A 57 -4.84 16.61 20.73
CA ARG A 57 -6.04 16.15 21.43
C ARG A 57 -5.81 16.23 22.92
N ALA A 58 -6.82 16.73 23.63
CA ALA A 58 -6.84 16.69 25.08
C ALA A 58 -7.36 15.32 25.55
N VAL A 59 -6.52 14.55 26.25
CA VAL A 59 -6.85 13.27 26.86
C VAL A 59 -6.53 13.36 28.34
N ASN A 60 -7.53 13.16 29.22
CA ASN A 60 -7.33 13.18 30.68
C ASN A 60 -6.59 14.42 31.23
N MET A 61 -6.80 15.61 30.63
CA MET A 61 -6.13 16.88 30.97
C MET A 61 -4.66 16.99 30.50
N GLU A 62 -4.18 16.04 29.71
CA GLU A 62 -2.90 16.10 29.00
C GLU A 62 -3.13 16.37 27.50
N GLU A 63 -2.20 17.07 26.86
CA GLU A 63 -2.21 17.29 25.41
C GLU A 63 -1.35 16.22 24.74
N VAL A 64 -1.95 15.50 23.79
CA VAL A 64 -1.29 14.43 23.03
C VAL A 64 -1.51 14.68 21.54
N THR A 65 -0.43 14.67 20.76
CA THR A 65 -0.49 14.74 19.31
C THR A 65 -0.68 13.33 18.74
N THR A 66 -1.81 13.11 18.06
CA THR A 66 -2.12 11.85 17.35
C THR A 66 -1.92 12.04 15.85
N PRO A 67 -1.44 11.03 15.11
CA PRO A 67 -1.30 11.12 13.68
C PRO A 67 -2.68 11.03 12.99
N GLU A 68 -2.81 11.67 11.82
CA GLU A 68 -3.90 11.52 10.88
C GLU A 68 -3.32 11.45 9.47
N VAL A 69 -3.62 10.37 8.75
CA VAL A 69 -3.26 10.26 7.33
C VAL A 69 -4.49 10.49 6.47
N LYS A 70 -4.33 11.28 5.42
CA LYS A 70 -5.38 11.49 4.41
C LYS A 70 -4.77 11.57 3.03
N GLY A 71 -5.52 11.14 2.04
CA GLY A 71 -5.14 11.22 0.63
C GLY A 71 -6.30 10.84 -0.27
N THR A 72 -6.01 10.69 -1.56
CA THR A 72 -6.98 10.27 -2.57
C THR A 72 -6.71 8.82 -2.96
N ILE A 73 -7.76 8.02 -3.02
CA ILE A 73 -7.71 6.62 -3.43
C ILE A 73 -8.75 6.38 -4.53
N THR A 74 -8.40 5.58 -5.53
CA THR A 74 -9.22 5.27 -6.69
C THR A 74 -9.41 3.77 -6.80
N ASN A 75 -10.65 3.31 -7.04
CA ASN A 75 -10.95 1.90 -7.30
C ASN A 75 -10.68 1.58 -8.78
N THR A 76 -9.77 0.65 -9.05
CA THR A 76 -9.42 0.24 -10.43
C THR A 76 -10.15 -1.02 -10.89
N LEU A 77 -11.00 -1.60 -10.05
CA LEU A 77 -11.75 -2.81 -10.35
C LEU A 77 -13.19 -2.51 -10.80
N GLU A 78 -13.75 -3.43 -11.61
CA GLU A 78 -15.11 -3.33 -12.17
C GLU A 78 -16.24 -3.49 -11.14
N GLU A 79 -15.91 -3.76 -9.87
CA GLU A 79 -16.87 -3.95 -8.78
C GLU A 79 -16.93 -2.73 -7.86
N GLU A 80 -18.13 -2.41 -7.36
CA GLU A 80 -18.28 -1.40 -6.31
C GLU A 80 -17.75 -1.93 -4.98
N ARG A 81 -16.79 -1.21 -4.37
CA ARG A 81 -16.13 -1.63 -3.13
C ARG A 81 -15.65 -0.46 -2.27
N THR A 82 -15.46 -0.77 -0.99
CA THR A 82 -14.89 0.13 0.03
C THR A 82 -13.41 -0.20 0.21
N ALA A 83 -12.54 0.81 0.31
CA ALA A 83 -11.16 0.59 0.71
C ALA A 83 -11.06 0.53 2.25
N ILE A 84 -10.50 -0.56 2.78
CA ILE A 84 -10.20 -0.75 4.20
C ILE A 84 -8.84 -1.42 4.30
N PHE A 85 -7.89 -0.79 4.99
CA PHE A 85 -6.51 -1.26 5.10
C PHE A 85 -5.84 -0.67 6.35
N GLU A 86 -4.63 -1.12 6.65
CA GLU A 86 -3.77 -0.53 7.68
C GLU A 86 -2.55 0.13 7.05
N MET A 87 -2.12 1.24 7.65
CA MET A 87 -0.79 1.79 7.49
C MET A 87 0.00 1.54 8.77
N VAL A 88 1.08 0.77 8.67
CA VAL A 88 1.97 0.41 9.78
C VAL A 88 3.27 1.17 9.64
N PHE A 89 3.50 2.10 10.55
CA PHE A 89 4.78 2.81 10.70
C PHE A 89 5.72 1.90 11.48
N SER A 90 6.89 1.61 10.92
CA SER A 90 7.90 0.78 11.55
C SER A 90 9.19 1.56 11.79
N ALA A 91 9.89 1.20 12.86
CA ALA A 91 11.24 1.68 13.17
C ALA A 91 12.10 0.46 13.48
N ASP A 92 13.25 0.30 12.81
CA ASP A 92 14.15 -0.83 12.99
C ASP A 92 13.44 -2.21 12.80
N GLY A 93 12.40 -2.24 11.96
CA GLY A 93 11.60 -3.43 11.68
C GLY A 93 10.53 -3.77 12.73
N GLU A 94 10.32 -2.92 13.73
CA GLU A 94 9.24 -3.07 14.72
C GLU A 94 8.14 -2.00 14.51
N PRO A 95 6.85 -2.36 14.62
CA PRO A 95 5.76 -1.41 14.44
C PRO A 95 5.70 -0.40 15.59
N VAL A 96 5.80 0.89 15.27
CA VAL A 96 5.71 2.01 16.23
C VAL A 96 4.35 2.69 16.23
N ALA A 97 3.61 2.63 15.11
CA ALA A 97 2.22 3.06 15.04
C ALA A 97 1.47 2.28 13.96
N THR A 98 0.20 1.93 14.23
CA THR A 98 -0.69 1.29 13.26
C THR A 98 -1.95 2.11 13.14
N LEU A 99 -2.29 2.53 11.92
CA LEU A 99 -3.47 3.33 11.63
C LEU A 99 -4.43 2.53 10.75
N SER A 100 -5.68 2.39 11.20
CA SER A 100 -6.74 1.82 10.37
C SER A 100 -7.26 2.89 9.41
N CYS A 101 -7.19 2.61 8.13
CA CYS A 101 -7.58 3.49 7.04
C CYS A 101 -8.92 3.05 6.43
N SER A 102 -9.73 4.02 6.02
CA SER A 102 -10.94 3.73 5.25
C SER A 102 -11.30 4.84 4.28
N ALA A 103 -11.95 4.48 3.18
CA ALA A 103 -12.59 5.40 2.25
C ALA A 103 -14.03 4.95 1.99
N ALA A 104 -14.89 5.85 1.48
CA ALA A 104 -16.25 5.49 1.10
C ALA A 104 -16.30 4.48 -0.07
N SER A 105 -17.48 3.91 -0.32
CA SER A 105 -17.70 3.03 -1.48
C SER A 105 -17.39 3.77 -2.80
N MET A 106 -16.76 3.06 -3.72
CA MET A 106 -16.31 3.55 -5.03
C MET A 106 -16.73 2.58 -6.12
N VAL A 107 -17.34 3.09 -7.19
CA VAL A 107 -17.39 2.37 -8.46
C VAL A 107 -16.03 2.46 -9.17
N THR A 108 -15.87 1.76 -10.30
CA THR A 108 -14.64 1.79 -11.11
C THR A 108 -14.26 3.21 -11.53
N ASP A 109 -12.97 3.51 -11.45
CA ASP A 109 -12.36 4.81 -11.74
C ASP A 109 -12.90 5.96 -10.87
N GLN A 110 -13.69 5.67 -9.84
CA GLN A 110 -14.12 6.66 -8.87
C GLN A 110 -13.05 6.83 -7.79
N SER A 111 -12.66 8.08 -7.59
CA SER A 111 -11.80 8.47 -6.47
C SER A 111 -12.61 8.93 -5.26
N GLN A 112 -12.08 8.66 -4.08
CA GLN A 112 -12.57 9.17 -2.79
C GLN A 112 -11.38 9.61 -1.93
N GLN A 113 -11.69 10.39 -0.90
CA GLN A 113 -10.73 10.61 0.18
C GLN A 113 -10.70 9.37 1.09
N PHE A 114 -9.50 8.88 1.39
CA PHE A 114 -9.29 7.97 2.51
C PHE A 114 -8.82 8.75 3.75
N LEU A 115 -9.14 8.21 4.93
CA LEU A 115 -8.73 8.76 6.22
C LEU A 115 -8.25 7.63 7.13
N CYS A 116 -7.10 7.86 7.78
CA CYS A 116 -6.52 6.98 8.79
C CYS A 116 -6.37 7.76 10.11
N PRO A 117 -7.38 7.75 10.99
CA PRO A 117 -7.31 8.49 12.24
C PRO A 117 -6.52 7.71 13.30
N GLY A 118 -5.47 8.31 13.86
CA GLY A 118 -4.63 7.71 14.89
C GLY A 118 -5.20 7.77 16.31
N LEU A 119 -6.47 7.43 16.50
CA LEU A 119 -7.20 7.60 17.78
C LEU A 119 -6.62 6.81 18.97
N GLY A 120 -5.68 5.89 18.73
CA GLY A 120 -4.95 5.14 19.75
C GLY A 120 -3.43 5.18 19.60
N ALA A 121 -2.91 6.03 18.70
CA ALA A 121 -1.48 6.13 18.40
C ALA A 121 -0.95 7.52 18.78
N VAL A 122 0.29 7.56 19.25
CA VAL A 122 1.06 8.82 19.37
C VAL A 122 1.72 9.09 18.02
N MET A 123 1.91 10.37 17.68
CA MET A 123 2.61 10.77 16.46
C MET A 123 3.98 10.07 16.38
N PRO A 124 4.25 9.27 15.33
CA PRO A 124 5.55 8.61 15.19
C PRO A 124 6.59 9.66 14.75
N GLU A 125 7.68 9.80 15.52
CA GLU A 125 8.74 10.78 15.25
C GLU A 125 9.92 10.19 14.46
N GLU A 126 10.19 8.89 14.63
CA GLU A 126 11.36 8.21 14.07
C GLU A 126 10.94 6.86 13.50
N TYR A 127 10.43 6.85 12.26
CA TYR A 127 10.11 5.63 11.51
C TYR A 127 10.93 5.58 10.22
N ASP A 128 11.30 4.38 9.78
CA ASP A 128 12.08 4.13 8.57
C ASP A 128 11.24 3.52 7.42
N ALA A 129 10.08 2.96 7.74
CA ALA A 129 9.18 2.37 6.75
C ALA A 129 7.69 2.62 7.09
N VAL A 130 6.87 2.73 6.04
CA VAL A 130 5.41 2.66 6.13
C VAL A 130 4.95 1.46 5.32
N VAL A 131 4.22 0.54 5.95
CA VAL A 131 3.73 -0.67 5.31
C VAL A 131 2.21 -0.60 5.20
N VAL A 132 1.70 -0.77 3.98
CA VAL A 132 0.27 -0.90 3.70
C VAL A 132 -0.10 -2.38 3.68
N GLN A 133 -1.13 -2.76 4.44
CA GLN A 133 -1.54 -4.17 4.58
C GLN A 133 -3.04 -4.31 4.86
N GLU A 134 -3.55 -5.54 4.87
CA GLU A 134 -4.92 -5.82 5.29
C GLU A 134 -5.16 -5.43 6.75
N LEU A 135 -6.38 -4.97 7.06
CA LEU A 135 -6.80 -4.72 8.43
C LEU A 135 -6.86 -6.03 9.24
N VAL A 136 -6.04 -6.15 10.28
CA VAL A 136 -6.01 -7.32 11.17
C VAL A 136 -6.80 -7.02 12.45
N ARG A 137 -7.70 -7.93 12.85
CA ARG A 137 -8.51 -7.80 14.08
C ARG A 137 -7.99 -8.62 15.24
#